data_AF-A0A832MQ36-F1
#
_entry.id   AF-A0A832MQ36-F1
#
_cell.length_a   1.000
_cell.length_b   1.000
_cell.length_c   1.000
_cell.angle_alpha   90.00
_cell.angle_beta   90.00
_cell.angle_gamma   90.00
#
_symmetry.space_group_name_H-M   'P 1'
#
loop_
_entity.id
_entity.type
_entity.pdbx_description
1 polymer ?
#
loop_
_entity_poly.entity_id
_entity_poly.type
_entity_poly.pdbx_seq_one_letter_code
_entity_poly.pdbx_strand_id
1 'polypeptide(L)' 'MNVFALDTSTEAICVGYTDGQNFYSMNYFGVEKHAVKLAPLVDGFLKLCDVKVSDIDVFGCGIG' A
#
# COMPACT_ATOMS: atom_id res chain seq x y z
N MET A 1 10.97 -8.55 -8.72
CA MET A 1 9.79 -7.94 -9.37
C MET A 1 9.09 -7.20 -8.29
N ASN A 2 9.03 -5.88 -8.43
CA ASN A 2 8.57 -4.97 -7.41
C ASN A 2 7.07 -4.78 -7.57
N VAL A 3 6.29 -5.39 -6.68
CA VAL A 3 4.83 -5.33 -6.71
C VAL A 3 4.36 -4.53 -5.53
N PHE A 4 3.54 -3.52 -5.80
CA PHE A 4 2.79 -2.80 -4.76
C PHE A 4 1.31 -3.06 -4.96
N ALA A 5 0.58 -3.36 -3.89
CA ALA A 5 -0.85 -3.59 -3.93
C ALA A 5 -1.56 -2.82 -2.82
N LEU A 6 -2.77 -2.32 -3.11
CA LEU A 6 -3.66 -1.75 -2.10
C LEU A 6 -5.09 -2.25 -2.25
N ASP A 7 -5.80 -2.30 -1.14
CA ASP A 7 -7.22 -2.63 -1.08
C ASP A 7 -7.92 -1.69 -0.08
N THR A 8 -9.08 -1.17 -0.48
CA THR A 8 -9.94 -0.26 0.30
C THR A 8 -11.41 -0.70 0.27
N SER A 9 -11.69 -1.95 -0.13
CA SER A 9 -13.04 -2.52 -0.28
C SER A 9 -13.77 -2.76 1.05
N THR A 10 -13.06 -2.71 2.18
CA THR A 10 -13.60 -2.91 3.53
C THR A 10 -13.41 -1.67 4.39
N GLU A 11 -13.66 -1.77 5.71
CA GLU A 11 -13.35 -0.68 6.64
C GLU A 11 -11.84 -0.39 6.76
N ALA A 12 -11.00 -1.35 6.39
CA ALA A 12 -9.55 -1.22 6.44
C ALA A 12 -8.97 -0.64 5.14
N ILE A 13 -7.87 0.11 5.29
CA ILE A 13 -6.91 0.31 4.19
C ILE A 13 -5.83 -0.75 4.36
N CYS A 14 -5.68 -1.62 3.36
CA CYS A 14 -4.66 -2.65 3.32
C CYS A 14 -3.64 -2.28 2.24
N VAL A 15 -2.35 -2.31 2.56
CA VAL A 15 -1.26 -2.12 1.60
C VAL A 15 -0.23 -3.23 1.73
N GLY A 16 0.37 -3.61 0.61
CA GLY A 16 1.43 -4.61 0.56
C GLY A 16 2.48 -4.28 -0.49
N TYR A 17 3.73 -4.65 -0.21
CA TYR A 17 4.86 -4.54 -1.13
C TYR A 17 5.71 -5.80 -1.09
N THR A 18 6.21 -6.21 -2.25
CA THR A 18 7.24 -7.24 -2.37
C THR A 18 8.22 -6.92 -3.49
N ASP A 19 9.50 -7.23 -3.28
CA ASP A 19 10.56 -7.21 -4.31
C ASP A 19 10.80 -8.62 -4.92
N GLY A 20 10.06 -9.63 -4.45
CA GLY A 20 10.22 -11.05 -4.79
C GLY A 20 11.07 -11.86 -3.80
N GLN A 21 11.76 -11.19 -2.86
CA GLN A 21 12.50 -11.81 -1.76
C GLN A 21 11.84 -11.50 -0.41
N ASN A 22 11.50 -10.24 -0.20
CA ASN A 22 10.88 -9.71 1.01
C ASN A 22 9.40 -9.40 0.77
N PHE A 23 8.60 -9.48 1.82
CA PHE A 23 7.19 -9.12 1.80
C PHE A 23 6.87 -8.25 3.01
N TYR A 24 6.29 -7.08 2.74
CA TYR A 24 5.85 -6.13 3.74
C TYR A 24 4.37 -5.85 3.55
N SER A 25 3.64 -5.71 4.65
CA SER A 25 2.23 -5.32 4.60
C SER A 25 1.86 -4.47 5.81
N MET A 26 0.83 -3.65 5.63
CA MET A 26 0.28 -2.81 6.67
C MET A 26 -1.23 -2.70 6.48
N ASN A 27 -1.95 -2.79 7.60
CA ASN A 27 -3.38 -2.54 7.65
C ASN A 27 -3.64 -1.34 8.55
N TYR A 28 -4.49 -0.44 8.10
CA TYR A 28 -4.97 0.69 8.88
C TYR A 28 -6.47 0.58 9.12
N PHE A 29 -6.83 0.65 10.40
CA PHE A 29 -8.20 0.77 10.87
C PHE A 29 -8.30 2.10 11.60
N GLY A 30 -9.22 2.96 11.17
CA GLY A 30 -9.37 4.27 11.79
C GLY A 30 -10.70 4.94 11.46
N VAL A 31 -10.96 6.03 12.17
CA VAL A 31 -12.21 6.80 12.08
C VAL A 31 -12.21 7.81 10.93
N GLU A 32 -11.03 8.08 10.36
CA GLU A 32 -10.90 9.01 9.25
C GLU A 32 -11.34 8.36 7.92
N LYS A 33 -11.91 9.17 7.02
CA LYS A 33 -12.24 8.71 5.67
C LYS A 33 -10.98 8.22 4.95
N HIS A 34 -11.11 7.13 4.21
CA HIS A 34 -10.00 6.58 3.42
C HIS A 34 -9.36 7.62 2.50
N ALA A 35 -10.16 8.49 1.86
CA ALA A 35 -9.65 9.55 0.98
C ALA A 35 -8.66 10.52 1.65
N VAL A 36 -8.75 10.69 2.98
CA VAL A 36 -7.84 11.55 3.75
C VAL A 36 -6.56 10.80 4.13
N LYS A 37 -6.68 9.49 4.43
CA LYS A 37 -5.57 8.68 4.95
C LYS A 37 -4.77 7.92 3.91
N LEU A 38 -5.35 7.60 2.76
CA LEU A 38 -4.74 6.71 1.78
C LEU A 38 -3.39 7.25 1.29
N ALA A 39 -3.33 8.48 0.78
CA ALA A 39 -2.10 9.02 0.22
C ALA A 39 -0.97 9.17 1.27
N PRO A 40 -1.22 9.76 2.47
CA PRO A 40 -0.19 9.80 3.52
C PRO A 40 0.28 8.42 3.99
N LEU A 41 -0.62 7.44 4.06
CA LEU A 41 -0.29 6.08 4.48
C LEU A 41 0.59 5.38 3.44
N VAL A 42 0.24 5.48 2.15
CA VAL A 42 1.01 4.89 1.06
C VAL A 42 2.41 5.52 0.98
N ASP A 43 2.51 6.84 1.08
CA ASP A 43 3.81 7.54 1.09
C ASP A 43 4.68 7.12 2.29
N GLY A 44 4.11 7.05 3.49
CA GLY A 44 4.81 6.59 4.68
C GLY A 44 5.27 5.14 4.56
N PHE A 45 4.42 4.26 4.05
CA PHE A 45 4.73 2.84 3.86
C PHE A 45 5.88 2.63 2.84
N LEU A 46 5.81 3.28 1.68
CA LEU A 46 6.86 3.16 0.66
C LEU A 46 8.21 3.72 1.14
N LYS A 47 8.21 4.81 1.91
CA LYS A 47 9.42 5.34 2.55
C LYS A 47 10.03 4.37 3.56
N LEU A 48 9.20 3.67 4.35
CA LEU A 48 9.69 2.64 5.28
C LEU A 48 10.30 1.44 4.54
N CYS A 49 9.83 1.13 3.35
CA CYS A 49 10.40 0.10 2.48
C CYS A 49 11.61 0.57 1.66
N ASP A 50 11.98 1.86 1.72
CA ASP A 50 13.01 2.48 0.85
C ASP A 50 12.74 2.29 -0.66
N VAL A 51 11.48 2.43 -1.07
CA VAL A 51 11.02 2.22 -2.45
C VAL A 51 10.50 3.50 -3.06
N LYS A 52 10.89 3.78 -4.32
CA LYS A 52 10.26 4.84 -5.11
C LYS A 52 9.14 4.27 -5.95
N VAL A 53 8.11 5.08 -6.21
CA VAL A 53 6.99 4.70 -7.09
C VAL A 53 7.46 4.31 -8.50
N SER A 54 8.52 4.96 -9.00
CA SER A 54 9.15 4.63 -10.29
C SER A 54 9.73 3.22 -10.37
N ASP A 55 9.99 2.59 -9.22
CA ASP A 55 10.64 1.30 -9.14
C ASP A 55 9.62 0.15 -9.05
N ILE A 56 8.32 0.47 -9.03
CA ILE A 56 7.23 -0.51 -8.99
C ILE A 56 6.96 -1.01 -10.40
N ASP A 57 7.09 -2.32 -10.61
CA ASP A 57 6.82 -2.99 -11.88
C ASP A 57 5.32 -3.17 -12.11
N VAL A 58 4.57 -3.47 -11.03
CA VAL A 58 3.14 -3.77 -11.09
C VAL A 58 2.43 -3.15 -9.89
N PHE A 59 1.32 -2.47 -10.18
CA PHE A 59 0.42 -1.91 -9.17
C PHE A 59 -0.91 -2.70 -9.13
N GLY A 60 -1.18 -3.38 -8.01
CA GLY A 60 -2.43 -4.05 -7.73
C GLY A 60 -3.41 -3.14 -7.00
N CYS A 61 -4.68 -3.17 -7.41
CA CYS A 61 -5.75 -2.42 -6.75
C CYS A 61 -6.95 -3.34 -6.56
N GLY A 62 -7.39 -3.52 -5.31
CA GLY A 62 -8.63 -4.23 -4.98
C GLY A 62 -9.84 -3.45 -5.49
N ILE A 63 -10.65 -4.07 -6.34
CA ILE A 63 -11.81 -3.43 -7.00
C ILE A 63 -13.15 -3.74 -6.32
N GLY A 64 -13.15 -4.50 -5.21
CA GLY A 64 -14.34 -5.02 -4.55
C GLY A 64 -14.53 -6.51 -4.75
#